data_AF-D7GTY0-F1
#
_entry.id   AF-D7GTY0-F1
#
_cell.length_a   1.000
_cell.length_b   1.000
_cell.length_c   1.000
_cell.angle_alpha   90.00
_cell.angle_beta   90.00
_cell.angle_gamma   90.00
#
_symmetry.space_group_name_H-M   'P 1'
#
loop_
_entity.id
_entity.type
_entity.pdbx_description
1 polymer ?
#
loop_
_entity_poly.entity_id
_entity_poly.type
_entity_poly.pdbx_seq_one_letter_code
_entity_poly.pdbx_strand_id
1 'polypeptide(L)'
;MFYTRIYSGVYGSSSDIIDGSTQKVKYKKKSSDIDTRPFYLMVVFPKDSERVVVQKGLFIFQNVGQFGVKTITTTLMQEFFSKGFHITLKCNTISPDLFVRKIIRQDNIKKLVMVKNIKSSDTSDNVRKGYGSEIREIGNLYFTEKMWSRMMDKIRYVAGGRYNLFEFEQIEYDNLKVVVDIGGRTRKINLHNLENLSIIEAIPDKIKMADGHPNLTMLIEHFTKVATEYLEEMVLHIG
;
A
#
# COMPACT_ATOMS: atom_id res chain seq x y z
N MET A 1 -0.86 -13.21 17.46
CA MET A 1 -1.45 -12.93 16.13
C MET A 1 -2.88 -13.40 16.15
N PHE A 2 -3.80 -12.62 15.57
CA PHE A 2 -5.21 -12.96 15.45
C PHE A 2 -5.57 -13.04 13.96
N TYR A 3 -6.42 -13.99 13.60
CA TYR A 3 -6.82 -14.24 12.22
C TYR A 3 -8.33 -14.32 12.12
N THR A 4 -8.90 -13.68 11.10
CA THR A 4 -10.33 -13.73 10.85
C THR A 4 -10.66 -13.69 9.36
N ARG A 5 -11.85 -14.18 9.04
CA ARG A 5 -12.43 -14.16 7.70
C ARG A 5 -13.57 -13.15 7.66
N ILE A 6 -13.51 -12.25 6.71
CA ILE A 6 -14.52 -11.22 6.46
C ILE A 6 -15.24 -11.58 5.17
N TYR A 7 -16.57 -11.61 5.21
CA TYR A 7 -17.38 -11.72 4.00
C TYR A 7 -17.77 -10.33 3.54
N SER A 8 -17.44 -10.00 2.30
CA SER A 8 -17.85 -8.75 1.68
C SER A 8 -18.35 -9.01 0.26
N GLY A 9 -19.38 -8.30 -0.14
CA GLY A 9 -20.05 -8.50 -1.42
C GLY A 9 -20.62 -7.20 -1.93
N VAL A 10 -20.97 -7.21 -3.21
CA VAL A 10 -21.55 -6.05 -3.90
C VAL A 10 -23.06 -6.26 -3.99
N TYR A 11 -23.83 -5.31 -3.45
CA TYR A 11 -25.26 -5.20 -3.71
C TYR A 11 -25.45 -4.89 -5.19
N GLY A 12 -26.29 -5.63 -5.90
CA GLY A 12 -26.35 -5.47 -7.35
C GLY A 12 -27.56 -6.07 -8.03
N SER A 13 -27.73 -5.64 -9.28
CA SER A 13 -28.82 -6.00 -10.19
C SER A 13 -28.88 -7.50 -10.47
N SER A 14 -30.07 -7.93 -10.86
CA SER A 14 -30.26 -9.28 -11.39
C SER A 14 -29.36 -9.53 -12.60
N SER A 15 -28.76 -10.70 -12.68
CA SER A 15 -27.90 -11.10 -13.80
C SER A 15 -27.85 -12.62 -13.94
N ASP A 16 -27.55 -13.08 -15.15
CA ASP A 16 -27.32 -14.50 -15.40
C ASP A 16 -25.84 -14.84 -15.14
N ILE A 17 -25.59 -15.85 -14.33
CA ILE A 17 -24.27 -16.44 -14.11
C ILE A 17 -24.09 -17.55 -15.15
N ILE A 18 -23.19 -17.31 -16.09
CA ILE A 18 -22.91 -18.20 -17.21
C ILE A 18 -21.71 -19.09 -16.84
N ASP A 19 -21.80 -20.39 -17.14
CA ASP A 19 -20.68 -21.30 -17.02
C ASP A 19 -19.64 -20.98 -18.09
N GLY A 20 -18.41 -20.64 -17.67
CA GLY A 20 -17.36 -20.19 -18.58
C GLY A 20 -16.88 -21.24 -19.60
N SER A 21 -17.12 -22.53 -19.34
CA SER A 21 -16.72 -23.61 -20.26
C SER A 21 -17.82 -23.94 -21.25
N THR A 22 -19.08 -23.96 -20.80
CA THR A 22 -20.23 -24.37 -21.63
C THR A 22 -21.02 -23.21 -22.24
N GLN A 23 -20.75 -21.97 -21.79
CA GLN A 23 -21.48 -20.75 -22.14
C GLN A 23 -23.00 -20.80 -21.86
N LYS A 24 -23.46 -21.76 -21.06
CA LYS A 24 -24.87 -21.87 -20.65
C LYS A 24 -25.13 -21.15 -19.34
N VAL A 25 -26.34 -20.61 -19.18
CA VAL A 25 -26.79 -20.02 -17.92
C VAL A 25 -26.84 -21.11 -16.85
N LYS A 26 -26.04 -20.95 -15.81
CA LYS A 26 -25.94 -21.88 -14.68
C LYS A 26 -26.85 -21.43 -13.53
N TYR A 27 -26.89 -20.13 -13.25
CA TYR A 27 -27.73 -19.55 -12.20
C TYR A 27 -28.27 -18.18 -12.62
N LYS A 28 -29.43 -17.79 -12.07
CA LYS A 28 -30.00 -16.46 -12.24
C LYS A 28 -29.96 -15.72 -10.91
N LYS A 29 -29.06 -14.75 -10.80
CA LYS A 29 -28.93 -13.88 -9.65
C LYS A 29 -30.12 -12.93 -9.61
N LYS A 30 -30.80 -12.84 -8.46
CA LYS A 30 -31.84 -11.84 -8.19
C LYS A 30 -31.22 -10.53 -7.70
N SER A 31 -31.97 -9.44 -7.76
CA SER A 31 -31.56 -8.14 -7.21
C SER A 31 -31.34 -8.16 -5.69
N SER A 32 -31.97 -9.11 -4.99
CA SER A 32 -31.78 -9.34 -3.55
C SER A 32 -30.53 -10.15 -3.22
N ASP A 33 -29.94 -10.84 -4.19
CA ASP A 33 -28.85 -11.77 -3.93
C ASP A 33 -27.53 -11.00 -3.82
N ILE A 34 -26.76 -11.31 -2.79
CA ILE A 34 -25.47 -10.68 -2.53
C ILE A 34 -24.36 -11.67 -2.91
N ASP A 35 -23.56 -11.29 -3.90
CA ASP A 35 -22.38 -12.04 -4.30
C ASP A 35 -21.24 -11.76 -3.31
N THR A 36 -21.18 -12.57 -2.26
CA THR A 36 -20.19 -12.44 -1.17
C THR A 36 -18.91 -13.21 -1.50
N ARG A 37 -17.78 -12.61 -1.16
CA ARG A 37 -16.45 -13.21 -1.27
C ARG A 37 -15.82 -13.26 0.11
N PRO A 38 -15.11 -14.35 0.46
CA PRO A 38 -14.29 -14.40 1.66
C PRO A 38 -13.00 -13.60 1.45
N PHE A 39 -12.66 -12.78 2.42
CA PHE A 39 -11.39 -12.07 2.55
C PHE A 39 -10.74 -12.46 3.87
N TYR A 40 -9.44 -12.63 3.86
CA TYR A 40 -8.70 -12.97 5.06
C TYR A 40 -7.96 -11.76 5.63
N LEU A 41 -8.09 -11.56 6.94
CA LEU A 41 -7.44 -10.51 7.72
C LEU A 41 -6.58 -11.15 8.81
N MET A 42 -5.32 -10.76 8.87
CA MET A 42 -4.45 -11.02 10.02
C MET A 42 -4.17 -9.72 10.76
N VAL A 43 -4.35 -9.78 12.07
CA VAL A 43 -4.04 -8.70 13.01
C VAL A 43 -2.87 -9.13 13.88
N VAL A 44 -1.83 -8.31 13.93
CA VAL A 44 -0.62 -8.62 14.68
C VAL A 44 -0.35 -7.50 15.67
N PHE A 45 -0.45 -7.83 16.96
CA PHE A 45 0.00 -6.99 18.05
C PHE A 45 1.23 -7.67 18.67
N PRO A 46 2.42 -7.06 18.57
CA PRO A 46 3.58 -7.53 19.32
C PRO A 46 3.31 -7.38 20.82
N LYS A 47 3.84 -8.29 21.62
CA LYS A 47 3.71 -8.22 23.07
C LYS A 47 4.69 -7.19 23.63
N ASP A 48 4.29 -6.52 24.69
CA ASP A 48 5.22 -5.76 25.52
C ASP A 48 6.35 -6.67 26.04
N SER A 49 7.50 -6.07 26.26
CA SER A 49 8.60 -6.67 27.02
C SER A 49 8.99 -5.73 28.15
N GLU A 50 9.77 -6.21 29.12
CA GLU A 50 10.26 -5.39 30.24
C GLU A 50 10.99 -4.10 29.78
N ARG A 51 11.49 -4.08 28.54
CA ARG A 51 12.26 -2.96 27.98
C ARG A 51 11.53 -2.15 26.90
N VAL A 52 10.38 -2.64 26.41
CA VAL A 52 9.70 -2.07 25.25
C VAL A 52 8.20 -2.14 25.43
N VAL A 53 7.55 -0.97 25.43
CA VAL A 53 6.09 -0.86 25.35
C VAL A 53 5.69 -0.74 23.88
N VAL A 54 4.89 -1.68 23.42
CA VAL A 54 4.48 -1.77 22.03
C VAL A 54 3.16 -1.03 21.82
N GLN A 55 3.25 0.10 21.12
CA GLN A 55 2.07 0.92 20.77
C GLN A 55 1.62 0.73 19.31
N LYS A 56 2.30 -0.12 18.55
CA LYS A 56 2.07 -0.30 17.11
C LYS A 56 1.79 -1.77 16.79
N GLY A 57 0.82 -2.01 15.92
CA GLY A 57 0.50 -3.32 15.38
C GLY A 57 0.43 -3.30 13.86
N LEU A 58 0.23 -4.48 13.26
CA LEU A 58 0.10 -4.68 11.82
C LEU A 58 -1.28 -5.22 11.46
N PHE A 59 -1.81 -4.71 10.35
CA PHE A 59 -2.94 -5.31 9.65
C PHE A 59 -2.49 -5.82 8.29
N ILE A 60 -2.75 -7.09 8.02
CA ILE A 60 -2.52 -7.71 6.72
C ILE A 60 -3.88 -8.07 6.13
N PHE A 61 -4.24 -7.41 5.04
CA PHE A 61 -5.49 -7.62 4.31
C PHE A 61 -5.21 -8.39 3.03
N GLN A 62 -5.94 -9.50 2.83
CA GLN A 62 -6.00 -10.14 1.53
C GLN A 62 -6.79 -9.29 0.54
N ASN A 63 -6.27 -9.13 -0.68
CA ASN A 63 -7.04 -8.65 -1.83
C ASN A 63 -7.39 -9.83 -2.73
N VAL A 64 -8.60 -9.81 -3.29
CA VAL A 64 -9.09 -10.80 -4.26
C VAL A 64 -9.37 -10.09 -5.58
N GLY A 65 -8.42 -10.19 -6.52
CA GLY A 65 -8.48 -9.45 -7.78
C GLY A 65 -8.43 -7.93 -7.55
N GLN A 66 -9.49 -7.24 -7.96
CA GLN A 66 -9.66 -5.79 -7.74
C GLN A 66 -10.37 -5.44 -6.42
N PHE A 67 -10.91 -6.44 -5.73
CA PHE A 67 -11.68 -6.25 -4.51
C PHE A 67 -10.77 -6.35 -3.28
N GLY A 68 -11.00 -5.47 -2.31
CA GLY A 68 -10.31 -5.45 -1.03
C GLY A 68 -11.22 -4.87 0.05
N VAL A 69 -11.02 -5.30 1.30
CA VAL A 69 -11.88 -4.91 2.44
C VAL A 69 -11.21 -3.92 3.39
N LYS A 70 -9.97 -3.49 3.11
CA LYS A 70 -9.19 -2.60 3.98
C LYS A 70 -10.01 -1.40 4.45
N THR A 71 -10.47 -0.56 3.52
CA THR A 71 -11.11 0.72 3.85
C THR A 71 -12.31 0.54 4.77
N ILE A 72 -13.29 -0.27 4.35
CA ILE A 72 -14.51 -0.49 5.12
C ILE A 72 -14.21 -1.10 6.50
N THR A 73 -13.30 -2.09 6.56
CA THR A 73 -12.92 -2.70 7.83
C THR A 73 -12.24 -1.70 8.76
N THR A 74 -11.29 -0.90 8.27
CA THR A 74 -10.61 0.10 9.10
C THR A 74 -11.55 1.21 9.59
N THR A 75 -12.51 1.65 8.78
CA THR A 75 -13.50 2.65 9.16
C THR A 75 -14.43 2.12 10.27
N LEU A 76 -14.95 0.90 10.11
CA LEU A 76 -15.80 0.29 11.13
C LEU A 76 -15.05 0.01 12.43
N MET A 77 -13.79 -0.41 12.35
CA MET A 77 -12.95 -0.59 13.55
C MET A 77 -12.69 0.74 14.25
N GLN A 78 -12.39 1.81 13.50
CA GLN A 78 -12.23 3.15 14.06
C GLN A 78 -13.47 3.63 14.80
N GLU A 79 -14.65 3.44 14.20
CA GLU A 79 -15.92 3.78 14.82
C GLU A 79 -16.17 2.96 16.08
N PHE A 80 -15.93 1.65 16.04
CA PHE A 80 -16.06 0.75 17.18
C PHE A 80 -15.17 1.17 18.36
N PHE A 81 -13.88 1.44 18.11
CA PHE A 81 -12.96 1.87 19.17
C PHE A 81 -13.28 3.27 19.69
N SER A 82 -13.69 4.19 18.81
CA SER A 82 -14.04 5.55 19.21
C SER A 82 -15.30 5.58 20.06
N LYS A 83 -16.35 4.85 19.68
CA LYS A 83 -17.63 4.82 20.40
C LYS A 83 -17.58 3.94 21.65
N GLY A 84 -16.96 2.77 21.56
CA GLY A 84 -16.97 1.77 22.63
C GLY A 84 -15.91 1.99 23.70
N PHE A 85 -14.76 2.59 23.34
CA PHE A 85 -13.60 2.68 24.22
C PHE A 85 -13.01 4.10 24.31
N HIS A 86 -13.55 5.06 23.56
CA HIS A 86 -13.02 6.43 23.47
C HIS A 86 -11.55 6.50 23.03
N ILE A 87 -11.12 5.54 22.20
CA ILE A 87 -9.76 5.46 21.64
C ILE A 87 -9.80 5.69 20.14
N THR A 88 -8.81 6.40 19.59
CA THR A 88 -8.65 6.60 18.14
C THR A 88 -7.68 5.59 17.54
N LEU A 89 -8.18 4.69 16.69
CA LEU A 89 -7.34 3.81 15.89
C LEU A 89 -6.80 4.54 14.66
N LYS A 90 -5.48 4.64 14.48
CA LYS A 90 -4.87 5.15 13.25
C LYS A 90 -4.17 4.02 12.49
N CYS A 91 -4.56 3.84 11.22
CA CYS A 91 -3.97 2.84 10.33
C CYS A 91 -3.07 3.55 9.32
N ASN A 92 -1.78 3.68 9.66
CA ASN A 92 -0.78 4.30 8.80
C ASN A 92 0.18 3.26 8.24
N THR A 93 0.99 3.64 7.27
CA THR A 93 2.06 2.80 6.72
C THR A 93 3.10 2.42 7.77
N ILE A 94 3.58 1.18 7.69
CA ILE A 94 4.68 0.65 8.49
C ILE A 94 5.96 1.34 7.99
N SER A 95 6.46 2.35 8.72
CA SER A 95 7.71 3.09 8.48
C SER A 95 8.01 3.51 7.02
N PRO A 96 8.10 4.80 6.69
CA PRO A 96 8.50 5.27 5.36
C PRO A 96 9.79 4.62 4.82
N ASP A 97 10.77 4.38 5.70
CA ASP A 97 12.04 3.74 5.34
C ASP A 97 11.86 2.29 4.86
N LEU A 98 11.09 1.51 5.64
CA LEU A 98 10.80 0.11 5.34
C LEU A 98 9.97 0.00 4.06
N PHE A 99 8.98 0.88 3.89
CA PHE A 99 8.19 0.98 2.67
C PHE A 99 9.07 1.21 1.45
N VAL A 100 9.97 2.19 1.50
CA VAL A 100 10.90 2.51 0.41
C VAL A 100 11.78 1.31 0.08
N ARG A 101 12.39 0.67 1.08
CA ARG A 101 13.30 -0.49 0.88
C ARG A 101 12.60 -1.69 0.24
N LYS A 102 11.38 -2.02 0.68
CA LYS A 102 10.65 -3.19 0.16
C LYS A 102 10.09 -2.95 -1.24
N ILE A 103 9.60 -1.73 -1.51
CA ILE A 103 8.89 -1.43 -2.75
C ILE A 103 9.81 -0.95 -3.86
N ILE A 104 10.85 -0.19 -3.57
CA ILE A 104 11.76 0.37 -4.57
C ILE A 104 12.99 -0.53 -4.64
N ARG A 105 13.07 -1.33 -5.70
CA ARG A 105 14.18 -2.25 -5.98
C ARG A 105 14.80 -1.93 -7.33
N GLN A 106 16.05 -2.34 -7.51
CA GLN A 106 16.82 -2.02 -8.70
C GLN A 106 16.19 -2.62 -9.97
N ASP A 107 15.55 -3.78 -9.85
CA ASP A 107 14.91 -4.52 -10.94
C ASP A 107 13.51 -3.99 -11.31
N ASN A 108 12.84 -3.29 -10.39
CA ASN A 108 11.45 -2.90 -10.56
C ASN A 108 11.22 -1.40 -10.79
N ILE A 109 12.23 -0.56 -10.53
CA ILE A 109 12.14 0.88 -10.78
C ILE A 109 12.12 1.17 -12.28
N LYS A 110 11.18 2.00 -12.72
CA LYS A 110 11.01 2.37 -14.14
C LYS A 110 11.39 3.82 -14.42
N LYS A 111 10.96 4.75 -13.55
CA LYS A 111 11.19 6.19 -13.73
C LYS A 111 11.29 6.94 -12.41
N LEU A 112 12.04 8.03 -12.42
CA LEU A 112 11.97 9.11 -11.43
C LEU A 112 11.20 10.28 -12.05
N VAL A 113 10.28 10.86 -11.29
CA VAL A 113 9.47 12.01 -11.71
C VAL A 113 9.65 13.10 -10.68
N MET A 114 10.41 14.13 -11.05
CA MET A 114 10.74 15.27 -10.22
C MET A 114 9.81 16.42 -10.55
N VAL A 115 9.28 17.09 -9.54
CA VAL A 115 8.32 18.19 -9.70
C VAL A 115 8.84 19.41 -8.98
N LYS A 116 8.90 20.54 -9.69
CA LYS A 116 9.22 21.85 -9.15
C LYS A 116 8.02 22.76 -9.30
N ASN A 117 7.54 23.32 -8.21
CA ASN A 117 6.42 24.25 -8.17
C ASN A 117 6.94 25.64 -8.51
N ILE A 118 6.26 26.32 -9.44
CA ILE A 118 6.62 27.67 -9.87
C ILE A 118 5.49 28.59 -9.43
N LYS A 119 5.80 29.55 -8.56
CA LYS A 119 4.88 30.62 -8.20
C LYS A 119 4.97 31.73 -9.26
N SER A 120 3.83 32.19 -9.77
CA SER A 120 3.82 33.33 -10.69
C SER A 120 4.41 34.57 -10.02
N SER A 121 5.24 35.29 -10.76
CA SER A 121 5.80 36.58 -10.35
C SER A 121 4.80 37.74 -10.47
N ASP A 122 3.67 37.53 -11.17
CA ASP A 122 2.61 38.53 -11.30
C ASP A 122 1.67 38.45 -10.08
N THR A 123 1.47 39.58 -9.41
CA THR A 123 0.55 39.72 -8.28
C THR A 123 -0.91 39.49 -8.67
N SER A 124 -1.25 39.73 -9.94
CA SER A 124 -2.59 39.54 -10.52
C SER A 124 -2.98 38.06 -10.63
N ASP A 125 -2.00 37.19 -10.87
CA ASP A 125 -2.19 35.74 -10.98
C ASP A 125 -2.44 35.06 -9.61
N ASN A 126 -2.07 35.74 -8.51
CA ASN A 126 -2.27 35.21 -7.15
C ASN A 126 -3.75 35.22 -6.71
N VAL A 127 -4.65 35.83 -7.49
CA VAL A 127 -6.09 35.91 -7.17
C VAL A 127 -6.85 34.61 -7.50
N ARG A 128 -6.33 33.78 -8.43
CA ARG A 128 -6.87 32.45 -8.76
C ARG A 128 -5.74 31.49 -9.17
N LYS A 129 -5.15 30.78 -8.20
CA LYS A 129 -4.18 29.68 -8.40
C LYS A 129 -3.05 30.01 -9.40
N GLY A 130 -2.29 31.08 -9.15
CA GLY A 130 -1.05 31.44 -9.88
C GLY A 130 0.13 30.50 -9.63
N TYR A 131 -0.09 29.19 -9.69
CA TYR A 131 0.92 28.16 -9.45
C TYR A 131 1.00 27.24 -10.67
N GLY A 132 2.17 27.20 -11.32
CA GLY A 132 2.54 26.21 -12.31
C GLY A 132 3.42 25.12 -11.70
N SER A 133 3.67 24.04 -12.44
CA SER A 133 4.64 23.03 -12.04
C SER A 133 5.47 22.59 -13.24
N GLU A 134 6.79 22.60 -13.09
CA GLU A 134 7.70 21.94 -14.01
C GLU A 134 7.83 20.47 -13.58
N ILE A 135 7.69 19.56 -14.55
CA ILE A 135 7.84 18.13 -14.33
C ILE A 135 9.00 17.64 -15.20
N ARG A 136 10.02 17.06 -14.56
CA ARG A 136 11.10 16.37 -15.24
C ARG A 136 11.03 14.88 -14.96
N GLU A 137 11.01 14.05 -16.00
CA GLU A 137 11.02 12.60 -15.88
C GLU A 137 12.35 12.02 -16.37
N ILE A 138 12.92 11.09 -15.59
CA ILE A 138 14.08 10.29 -16.00
C ILE A 138 13.63 8.82 -16.03
N GLY A 139 13.74 8.19 -17.19
CA GLY A 139 13.45 6.77 -17.40
C GLY A 139 14.67 5.98 -17.86
N ASN A 140 14.46 4.70 -18.22
CA ASN A 140 15.52 3.80 -18.71
C ASN A 140 16.75 3.77 -17.79
N LEU A 141 16.49 3.70 -16.49
CA LEU A 141 17.51 3.80 -15.46
C LEU A 141 18.39 2.55 -15.47
N TYR A 142 19.70 2.75 -15.53
CA TYR A 142 20.70 1.69 -15.36
C TYR A 142 21.61 2.08 -14.19
N PHE A 143 21.72 1.19 -13.21
CA PHE A 143 22.49 1.44 -11.99
C PHE A 143 23.60 0.41 -11.84
N THR A 144 24.82 0.88 -11.58
CA THR A 144 25.82 0.06 -10.89
C THR A 144 25.44 -0.06 -9.40
N GLU A 145 25.96 -1.05 -8.67
CA GLU A 145 25.66 -1.20 -7.23
C GLU A 145 25.94 0.08 -6.42
N LYS A 146 27.06 0.74 -6.70
CA LYS A 146 27.45 2.00 -6.05
C LYS A 146 26.47 3.14 -6.38
N MET A 147 26.00 3.23 -7.62
CA MET A 147 25.00 4.23 -8.01
C MET A 147 23.64 3.94 -7.39
N TRP A 148 23.25 2.67 -7.33
CA TRP A 148 22.01 2.23 -6.70
C TRP A 148 21.97 2.59 -5.21
N SER A 149 23.03 2.26 -4.47
CA SER A 149 23.14 2.60 -3.05
C SER A 149 23.00 4.11 -2.81
N ARG A 150 23.73 4.93 -3.58
CA ARG A 150 23.64 6.40 -3.47
C ARG A 150 22.24 6.92 -3.81
N MET A 151 21.61 6.38 -4.85
CA MET A 151 20.25 6.75 -5.24
C MET A 151 19.25 6.40 -4.14
N MET A 152 19.36 5.18 -3.59
CA MET A 152 18.49 4.74 -2.50
C MET A 152 18.66 5.59 -1.25
N ASP A 153 19.88 6.01 -0.90
CA ASP A 153 20.09 6.93 0.21
C ASP A 153 19.39 8.27 0.00
N LYS A 154 19.40 8.81 -1.22
CA LYS A 154 18.68 10.05 -1.57
C LYS A 154 17.16 9.86 -1.56
N ILE A 155 16.65 8.75 -2.10
CA ILE A 155 15.22 8.42 -2.05
C ILE A 155 14.74 8.29 -0.60
N ARG A 156 15.53 7.61 0.25
CA ARG A 156 15.23 7.46 1.68
C ARG A 156 15.29 8.78 2.42
N TYR A 157 16.26 9.64 2.11
CA TYR A 157 16.31 10.99 2.65
C TYR A 157 15.03 11.77 2.32
N VAL A 158 14.62 11.82 1.05
CA VAL A 158 13.39 12.51 0.64
C VAL A 158 12.15 11.91 1.32
N ALA A 159 12.05 10.58 1.36
CA ALA A 159 10.96 9.86 2.01
C ALA A 159 10.87 10.09 3.53
N GLY A 160 12.00 10.39 4.19
CA GLY A 160 12.08 10.58 5.63
C GLY A 160 11.56 11.92 6.13
N GLY A 161 11.35 12.90 5.25
CA GLY A 161 10.94 14.25 5.65
C GLY A 161 9.98 14.92 4.67
N ARG A 162 8.89 15.48 5.19
CA ARG A 162 7.83 16.12 4.39
C ARG A 162 8.33 17.24 3.46
N TYR A 163 9.42 17.91 3.83
CA TYR A 163 10.01 19.05 3.11
C TYR A 163 11.42 18.78 2.58
N ASN A 164 11.88 17.52 2.59
CA ASN A 164 13.22 17.19 2.12
C ASN A 164 13.26 17.30 0.59
N LEU A 165 14.11 18.18 0.08
CA LEU A 165 14.23 18.42 -1.36
C LEU A 165 15.05 17.34 -2.05
N PHE A 166 14.78 17.15 -3.34
CA PHE A 166 15.61 16.32 -4.21
C PHE A 166 16.36 17.21 -5.19
N GLU A 167 17.68 17.07 -5.23
CA GLU A 167 18.54 17.82 -6.16
C GLU A 167 19.00 16.92 -7.31
N PHE A 168 18.87 17.42 -8.54
CA PHE A 168 19.39 16.78 -9.74
C PHE A 168 19.88 17.83 -10.72
N GLU A 169 21.10 17.67 -11.24
CA GLU A 169 21.76 18.66 -12.13
C GLU A 169 21.74 20.09 -11.56
N GLN A 170 22.02 20.24 -10.25
CA GLN A 170 22.04 21.55 -9.55
C GLN A 170 20.67 22.24 -9.50
N ILE A 171 19.60 21.52 -9.79
CA ILE A 171 18.21 22.00 -9.66
C ILE A 171 17.55 21.27 -8.50
N GLU A 172 17.03 22.04 -7.55
CA GLU A 172 16.17 21.53 -6.48
C GLU A 172 14.73 21.36 -6.94
N TYR A 173 14.14 20.23 -6.56
CA TYR A 173 12.76 19.85 -6.83
C TYR A 173 12.00 19.69 -5.51
N ASP A 174 10.78 20.25 -5.45
CA ASP A 174 9.91 20.24 -4.28
C ASP A 174 9.29 18.88 -3.98
N ASN A 175 9.21 18.01 -4.99
CA ASN A 175 8.59 16.70 -4.84
C ASN A 175 9.23 15.66 -5.75
N LEU A 176 9.57 14.51 -5.18
CA LEU A 176 10.01 13.33 -5.90
C LEU A 176 8.93 12.24 -5.90
N LYS A 177 8.61 11.77 -7.10
CA LYS A 177 7.76 10.59 -7.31
C LYS A 177 8.56 9.49 -8.00
N VAL A 178 8.36 8.25 -7.60
CA VAL A 178 9.02 7.08 -8.19
C VAL A 178 7.97 6.21 -8.88
N VAL A 179 8.25 5.80 -10.10
CA VAL A 179 7.41 4.87 -10.85
C VAL A 179 8.05 3.49 -10.79
N VAL A 180 7.35 2.53 -10.21
CA VAL A 180 7.79 1.13 -10.02
C VAL A 180 6.80 0.16 -10.64
N ASP A 181 7.28 -1.02 -11.01
CA ASP A 181 6.45 -2.16 -11.37
C ASP A 181 6.26 -3.09 -10.16
N ILE A 182 5.01 -3.33 -9.77
CA ILE A 182 4.67 -4.22 -8.65
C ILE A 182 3.66 -5.25 -9.16
N GLY A 183 4.12 -6.50 -9.32
CA GLY A 183 3.28 -7.60 -9.78
C GLY A 183 2.70 -7.37 -11.18
N GLY A 184 3.49 -6.79 -12.09
CA GLY A 184 3.09 -6.50 -13.47
C GLY A 184 2.21 -5.26 -13.62
N ARG A 185 2.06 -4.45 -12.57
CA ARG A 185 1.32 -3.18 -12.60
C ARG A 185 2.24 -2.02 -12.24
N THR A 186 2.29 -1.04 -13.13
CA THR A 186 2.99 0.22 -12.91
C THR A 186 2.28 1.06 -11.84
N ARG A 187 3.02 1.51 -10.83
CA ARG A 187 2.53 2.41 -9.78
C ARG A 187 3.44 3.63 -9.63
N LYS A 188 2.82 4.80 -9.49
CA LYS A 188 3.50 6.07 -9.19
C LYS A 188 3.37 6.37 -7.70
N ILE A 189 4.50 6.41 -7.00
CA ILE A 189 4.62 6.61 -5.55
C ILE A 189 5.11 8.03 -5.31
N ASN A 190 4.41 8.78 -4.46
CA ASN A 190 4.86 10.10 -4.02
C ASN A 190 5.61 9.94 -2.70
N LEU A 191 6.92 10.26 -2.69
CA LEU A 191 7.77 10.05 -1.53
C LEU A 191 7.44 10.99 -0.36
N HIS A 192 6.75 12.10 -0.59
CA HIS A 192 6.30 13.02 0.46
C HIS A 192 4.93 12.64 1.06
N ASN A 193 4.26 11.62 0.53
CA ASN A 193 2.95 11.16 1.01
C ASN A 193 2.92 9.64 1.15
N LEU A 194 3.94 9.09 1.82
CA LEU A 194 4.07 7.65 2.04
C LEU A 194 3.12 7.14 3.13
N GLU A 195 2.73 7.99 4.08
CA GLU A 195 1.91 7.64 5.26
C GLU A 195 0.53 7.04 4.93
N ASN A 196 0.01 7.31 3.73
CA ASN A 196 -1.27 6.83 3.25
C ASN A 196 -1.17 5.57 2.37
N LEU A 197 0.04 5.05 2.13
CA LEU A 197 0.27 3.92 1.23
C LEU A 197 0.34 2.60 1.97
N SER A 198 -0.44 1.61 1.56
CA SER A 198 -0.23 0.23 2.02
C SER A 198 0.83 -0.46 1.19
N ILE A 199 1.68 -1.27 1.84
CA ILE A 199 2.54 -2.20 1.14
C ILE A 199 1.67 -3.32 0.57
N ILE A 200 1.84 -3.61 -0.71
CA ILE A 200 1.10 -4.66 -1.42
C ILE A 200 2.11 -5.75 -1.75
N GLU A 201 1.85 -6.96 -1.26
CA GLU A 201 2.64 -8.13 -1.56
C GLU A 201 1.88 -9.10 -2.46
N ALA A 202 2.62 -9.72 -3.37
CA ALA A 202 2.10 -10.78 -4.21
C ALA A 202 2.02 -12.07 -3.38
N ILE A 203 0.86 -12.73 -3.42
CA ILE A 203 0.68 -14.05 -2.83
C ILE A 203 1.16 -15.08 -3.86
N PRO A 204 2.10 -15.98 -3.50
CA PRO A 204 2.60 -17.01 -4.42
C PRO A 204 1.49 -17.90 -5.02
N ASP A 205 1.59 -18.21 -6.32
CA ASP A 205 0.58 -19.01 -7.02
C ASP A 205 0.36 -20.40 -6.43
N LYS A 206 1.39 -20.99 -5.81
CA LYS A 206 1.29 -22.29 -5.11
C LYS A 206 0.27 -22.30 -3.96
N ILE A 207 -0.12 -21.13 -3.44
CA ILE A 207 -1.13 -21.00 -2.38
C ILE A 207 -2.54 -21.10 -2.99
N LYS A 208 -2.71 -20.84 -4.29
CA LYS A 208 -4.02 -20.87 -4.96
C LYS A 208 -4.49 -22.31 -5.18
N MET A 209 -5.71 -22.60 -4.75
CA MET A 209 -6.40 -23.87 -5.00
C MET A 209 -7.19 -23.84 -6.32
N ALA A 210 -7.64 -25.01 -6.76
CA ALA A 210 -8.36 -25.19 -8.02
C ALA A 210 -9.70 -24.42 -8.08
N ASP A 211 -10.33 -24.18 -6.93
CA ASP A 211 -11.56 -23.39 -6.80
C ASP A 211 -11.33 -21.86 -6.88
N GLY A 212 -10.07 -21.43 -6.99
CA GLY A 212 -9.67 -20.03 -7.04
C GLY A 212 -9.48 -19.38 -5.66
N HIS A 213 -9.75 -20.09 -4.57
CA HIS A 213 -9.47 -19.64 -3.21
C HIS A 213 -8.06 -20.07 -2.76
N PRO A 214 -7.46 -19.38 -1.78
CA PRO A 214 -6.17 -19.81 -1.25
C PRO A 214 -6.32 -21.00 -0.29
N ASN A 215 -5.31 -21.88 -0.27
CA ASN A 215 -5.14 -22.86 0.78
C ASN A 215 -4.91 -22.11 2.10
N LEU A 216 -5.84 -22.26 3.02
CA LEU A 216 -5.89 -21.50 4.27
C LEU A 216 -4.61 -21.65 5.11
N THR A 217 -4.11 -22.87 5.26
CA THR A 217 -2.91 -23.16 6.05
C THR A 217 -1.69 -22.47 5.45
N MET A 218 -1.48 -22.64 4.15
CA MET A 218 -0.36 -22.02 3.44
C MET A 218 -0.45 -20.50 3.41
N LEU A 219 -1.67 -19.94 3.35
CA LEU A 219 -1.90 -18.50 3.42
C LEU A 219 -1.54 -17.95 4.80
N ILE A 220 -1.96 -18.61 5.88
CA ILE A 220 -1.63 -18.21 7.25
C ILE A 220 -0.12 -18.28 7.47
N GLU A 221 0.54 -19.36 7.04
CA GLU A 221 2.00 -19.48 7.10
C GLU A 221 2.70 -18.34 6.35
N HIS A 222 2.23 -18.01 5.15
CA HIS A 222 2.75 -16.90 4.37
C HIS A 222 2.54 -15.56 5.08
N PHE A 223 1.33 -15.30 5.61
CA PHE A 223 1.04 -14.08 6.36
C PHE A 223 1.90 -13.97 7.63
N THR A 224 2.11 -15.07 8.35
CA THR A 224 2.96 -15.10 9.54
C THR A 224 4.41 -14.79 9.17
N LYS A 225 4.93 -15.41 8.10
CA LYS A 225 6.29 -15.10 7.62
C LYS A 225 6.44 -13.61 7.29
N VAL A 226 5.53 -13.08 6.48
CA VAL A 226 5.54 -11.67 6.08
C VAL A 226 5.42 -10.75 7.30
N ALA A 227 4.51 -11.05 8.23
CA ALA A 227 4.35 -10.29 9.46
C ALA A 227 5.65 -10.25 10.28
N THR A 228 6.32 -11.39 10.48
CA THR A 228 7.57 -11.47 11.23
C THR A 228 8.67 -10.63 10.58
N GLU A 229 8.83 -10.70 9.26
CA GLU A 229 9.80 -9.84 8.53
C GLU A 229 9.51 -8.35 8.75
N TYR A 230 8.24 -7.93 8.76
CA TYR A 230 7.89 -6.54 9.04
C TYR A 230 8.16 -6.16 10.49
N LEU A 231 7.91 -7.06 11.44
CA LEU A 231 8.12 -6.78 12.86
C LEU A 231 9.61 -6.63 13.21
N GLU A 232 10.49 -7.38 12.57
CA GLU A 232 11.95 -7.25 12.77
C GLU A 232 12.48 -5.87 12.36
N GLU A 233 11.89 -5.30 11.29
CA GLU A 233 12.26 -4.00 10.74
C GLU A 233 11.49 -2.82 11.38
N MET A 234 10.43 -3.12 12.14
CA MET A 234 9.70 -2.09 12.88
C MET A 234 10.52 -1.62 14.07
N VAL A 235 10.95 -0.36 14.04
CA VAL A 235 11.46 0.32 15.24
C VAL A 235 10.32 0.44 16.26
N LEU A 236 10.27 -0.52 17.17
CA LEU A 236 9.51 -0.43 18.41
C LEU A 236 10.27 0.54 19.30
N HIS A 237 9.65 1.68 19.63
CA HIS A 237 10.30 2.68 20.47
C HIS A 237 10.67 2.03 21.80
N ILE A 238 11.98 1.94 22.07
CA ILE A 238 12.52 1.71 23.40
C ILE A 238 12.27 3.02 24.15
N GLY A 239 11.41 2.98 25.16
CA GLY A 239 11.16 4.10 26.06
C GLY A 239 12.33 4.33 27.01
#